data_AF-A0A931U6H9-F1
#
_entry.id   AF-A0A931U6H9-F1
#
_cell.length_a   1.000
_cell.length_b   1.000
_cell.length_c   1.000
_cell.angle_alpha   90.00
_cell.angle_beta   90.00
_cell.angle_gamma   90.00
#
_symmetry.space_group_name_H-M   'P 1'
#
loop_
_entity.id
_entity.type
_entity.pdbx_description
1 polymer ?
#
loop_
_entity_poly.entity_id
_entity_poly.type
_entity_poly.pdbx_seq_one_letter_code
_entity_poly.pdbx_strand_id
1 'polypeptide(L)' 'MNDTVVKKSELVIDALQYAHDHNLDINSMDDVQKILDVLDPEHKEDIDDFMEILKTSDTFMGMDAREKEFKKTDLPN' A
#
# COMPACT_ATOMS: atom_id res chain seq x y z
N MET A 1 -10.00 17.21 13.15
CA MET A 1 -8.83 17.29 12.24
C MET A 1 -8.08 15.96 12.10
N ASN A 2 -8.46 14.88 12.80
CA ASN A 2 -7.82 13.56 12.66
C ASN A 2 -8.48 12.67 11.60
N ASP A 3 -9.74 12.95 11.22
CA ASP A 3 -10.51 12.06 10.35
C ASP A 3 -9.95 11.99 8.92
N THR A 4 -9.32 13.05 8.43
CA THR A 4 -8.76 13.08 7.07
C THR A 4 -7.50 12.22 6.96
N VAL A 5 -6.66 12.20 7.99
CA VAL A 5 -5.42 11.40 7.99
C VAL A 5 -5.76 9.92 8.12
N VAL A 6 -6.73 9.58 8.98
CA VAL A 6 -7.19 8.19 9.14
C VAL A 6 -7.79 7.66 7.83
N LYS A 7 -8.66 8.43 7.17
CA LYS A 7 -9.26 8.04 5.89
C LYS A 7 -8.24 7.82 4.78
N LYS A 8 -7.19 8.64 4.72
CA LYS A 8 -6.11 8.46 3.74
C LYS A 8 -5.29 7.20 4.02
N SER A 9 -5.00 6.92 5.29
CA SER A 9 -4.31 5.68 5.67
C SER A 9 -5.14 4.43 5.35
N GLU A 10 -6.45 4.48 5.57
CA GLU A 10 -7.38 3.40 5.19
C GLU A 10 -7.38 3.19 3.67
N LEU A 11 -7.49 4.26 2.87
CA LEU A 11 -7.45 4.18 1.42
C LEU A 11 -6.16 3.51 0.90
N VAL A 12 -5.01 3.83 1.49
CA VAL A 12 -3.72 3.24 1.11
C VAL A 12 -3.67 1.74 1.43
N ILE A 13 -4.19 1.33 2.58
CA ILE A 13 -4.26 -0.09 2.96
C ILE A 13 -5.21 -0.84 2.02
N ASP A 14 -6.40 -0.29 1.77
CA ASP A 14 -7.39 -0.89 0.88
C ASP A 14 -6.85 -0.97 -0.55
N ALA A 15 -6.11 0.04 -1.01
CA ALA A 15 -5.46 0.06 -2.32
C ALA A 15 -4.38 -1.02 -2.46
N LEU A 16 -3.54 -1.21 -1.44
CA LEU A 16 -2.54 -2.28 -1.43
C LEU A 16 -3.18 -3.66 -1.41
N GLN A 17 -4.26 -3.84 -0.63
CA GLN A 17 -5.02 -5.09 -0.60
C GLN A 17 -5.67 -5.38 -1.95
N TYR A 18 -6.33 -4.37 -2.55
CA TYR A 18 -6.94 -4.52 -3.87
C TYR A 18 -5.89 -4.85 -4.92
N ALA A 19 -4.73 -4.19 -4.89
CA ALA A 19 -3.63 -4.48 -5.79
C ALA A 19 -3.17 -5.93 -5.67
N HIS A 20 -2.99 -6.42 -4.45
CA HIS A 20 -2.58 -7.79 -4.18
C HIS A 20 -3.64 -8.82 -4.61
N ASP A 21 -4.91 -8.59 -4.27
CA ASP A 21 -6.02 -9.50 -4.57
C ASP A 21 -6.32 -9.60 -6.06
N HIS A 22 -6.14 -8.50 -6.80
CA HIS A 22 -6.33 -8.43 -8.24
C HIS A 22 -5.04 -8.62 -9.05
N ASN A 23 -3.91 -8.89 -8.38
CA ASN A 23 -2.58 -9.03 -8.98
C ASN A 23 -2.21 -7.84 -9.89
N LEU A 24 -2.48 -6.63 -9.41
CA LEU A 24 -2.16 -5.36 -10.04
C LEU A 24 -0.80 -4.85 -9.57
N ASP A 25 -0.08 -4.16 -10.45
CA ASP A 25 1.24 -3.62 -10.13
C ASP A 25 1.13 -2.18 -9.60
N ILE A 26 1.45 -1.99 -8.31
CA ILE A 26 1.49 -0.67 -7.67
C ILE A 26 2.63 0.22 -8.19
N ASN A 27 3.50 -0.29 -9.06
CA ASN A 27 4.50 0.49 -9.79
C ASN A 27 4.01 0.97 -11.16
N SER A 28 2.84 0.48 -11.60
CA SER A 28 2.25 0.81 -12.90
C SER A 28 1.15 1.85 -12.72
N MET A 29 1.28 2.98 -13.42
CA MET A 29 0.30 4.07 -13.36
C MET A 29 -1.11 3.61 -13.77
N ASP A 30 -1.21 2.79 -14.81
CA ASP A 30 -2.49 2.28 -15.30
C ASP A 30 -3.22 1.42 -14.26
N ASP A 31 -2.45 0.67 -13.46
CA ASP A 31 -3.01 -0.22 -12.45
C ASP A 31 -3.37 0.53 -11.16
N VAL A 32 -2.53 1.48 -10.76
CA VAL A 32 -2.84 2.41 -9.66
C VAL A 32 -4.07 3.25 -9.98
N GLN A 33 -4.22 3.70 -11.22
CA GLN A 33 -5.41 4.43 -11.66
C GLN A 33 -6.67 3.57 -11.52
N LYS A 34 -6.65 2.29 -11.94
CA LYS A 34 -7.80 1.38 -11.77
C LYS A 34 -8.17 1.18 -10.30
N ILE A 35 -7.17 1.11 -9.42
CA ILE A 35 -7.40 0.97 -7.97
C ILE A 35 -8.11 2.21 -7.44
N LEU A 36 -7.61 3.40 -7.79
CA LEU A 36 -8.22 4.67 -7.41
C LEU A 36 -9.62 4.83 -7.99
N ASP A 37 -9.84 4.50 -9.27
CA ASP A 37 -11.17 4.55 -9.91
C ASP A 37 -12.21 3.68 -9.17
N VAL A 38 -11.78 2.62 -8.48
CA VAL A 38 -12.67 1.73 -7.72
C VAL A 38 -12.85 2.19 -6.27
N LEU A 39 -11.75 2.56 -5.60
CA LEU A 39 -11.74 2.85 -4.17
C LEU A 39 -12.04 4.32 -3.84
N ASP A 40 -11.58 5.24 -4.69
CA ASP A 40 -11.83 6.68 -4.60
C ASP A 40 -12.05 7.28 -6.02
N PRO A 41 -13.22 7.07 -6.63
CA PRO A 41 -13.53 7.61 -7.96
C PRO A 41 -13.60 9.14 -8.02
N GLU A 42 -13.66 9.81 -6.87
CA GLU A 42 -13.64 11.27 -6.77
C GLU A 42 -12.25 11.81 -6.39
N HIS A 43 -11.21 10.96 -6.41
CA HIS A 43 -9.87 11.39 -6.02
C HIS A 43 -9.42 12.57 -6.91
N LYS A 44 -8.86 13.58 -6.24
CA LYS A 44 -8.25 14.75 -6.88
C LYS A 44 -6.74 14.80 -6.70
N GLU A 45 -6.20 13.75 -6.09
CA GLU A 45 -4.77 13.64 -5.81
C GLU A 45 -4.04 13.28 -7.10
N ASP A 46 -2.72 13.43 -7.13
CA ASP A 46 -1.96 12.98 -8.28
C ASP A 46 -1.72 11.47 -8.18
N ILE A 47 -1.84 10.74 -9.29
CA ILE A 47 -1.61 9.29 -9.33
C ILE A 47 -0.14 8.98 -9.01
N ASP A 48 0.80 9.84 -9.44
CA ASP A 48 2.22 9.67 -9.15
C ASP A 48 2.49 9.81 -7.65
N ASP A 49 1.88 10.79 -6.99
CA ASP A 49 2.00 10.98 -5.53
C ASP A 49 1.41 9.78 -4.77
N PHE A 50 0.23 9.30 -5.19
CA PHE A 50 -0.39 8.13 -4.56
C PHE A 50 0.44 6.85 -4.77
N MET A 51 1.04 6.69 -5.94
CA MET A 51 1.93 5.58 -6.25
C MET A 51 3.18 5.59 -5.36
N GLU A 52 3.77 6.75 -5.10
CA GLU A 52 4.91 6.87 -4.17
C GLU A 52 4.51 6.48 -2.73
N ILE A 53 3.30 6.87 -2.30
CA ILE A 53 2.75 6.47 -1.00
C ILE A 53 2.52 4.96 -0.93
N LEU A 54 1.97 4.33 -1.97
CA LEU A 54 1.79 2.88 -2.05
C LEU A 54 3.12 2.15 -1.96
N LYS A 55 4.14 2.56 -2.74
CA LYS A 55 5.50 1.97 -2.69
C LYS A 55 6.15 2.09 -1.32
N THR A 56 6.01 3.25 -0.68
CA THR A 56 6.56 3.49 0.66
C THR A 56 5.86 2.61 1.69
N SER A 57 4.53 2.51 1.59
CA SER A 57 3.68 1.70 2.47
C SER A 57 3.93 0.20 2.29
N ASP A 58 4.02 -0.28 1.05
CA ASP A 58 4.39 -1.65 0.71
C ASP A 58 5.80 -1.99 1.22
N THR A 59 6.77 -1.10 1.02
CA THR A 59 8.12 -1.27 1.56
C THR A 59 8.10 -1.35 3.08
N PHE A 60 7.30 -0.51 3.76
CA PHE A 60 7.19 -0.52 5.21
C PHE A 60 6.53 -1.80 5.74
N MET A 61 5.43 -2.25 5.12
CA MET A 61 4.78 -3.53 5.46
C MET A 61 5.66 -4.73 5.13
N GLY A 62 6.38 -4.70 4.00
CA GLY A 62 7.34 -5.71 3.59
C GLY A 62 8.64 -5.72 4.41
N MET A 63 9.05 -4.58 4.98
CA MET A 63 10.14 -4.52 5.96
C MET A 63 9.71 -5.20 7.26
N ASP A 64 8.49 -4.96 7.74
CA ASP A 64 7.96 -5.63 8.93
C ASP A 64 7.80 -7.16 8.72
N ALA A 65 7.45 -7.59 7.50
CA ALA A 65 7.43 -9.00 7.12
C ALA A 65 8.83 -9.64 7.13
N ARG A 66 9.85 -8.95 6.63
CA ARG A 66 11.25 -9.43 6.62
C ARG A 66 11.89 -9.46 8.00
N GLU A 67 11.57 -8.51 8.88
CA GLU A 67 12.07 -8.52 10.26
C GLU A 67 11.52 -9.72 11.06
N LYS A 68 10.26 -10.13 10.80
CA LYS A 68 9.65 -11.32 11.41
C LYS A 68 10.28 -12.64 10.96
N GLU A 69 10.82 -12.71 9.74
CA GLU A 69 11.56 -13.89 9.27
C GLU A 69 12.95 -14.00 9.92
N PHE A 70 13.64 -12.88 10.12
CA PHE A 70 14.97 -12.86 10.76
C PHE A 70 14.95 -13.26 12.25
N LYS A 71 13.82 -13.09 12.97
CA LYS A 71 13.70 -13.50 14.38
C LYS A 71 13.44 -14.99 14.59
N LYS A 72 13.27 -15.80 13.53
CA LYS A 72 13.06 -17.26 13.66
C LYS A 72 14.34 -18.11 13.55
N THR A 73 15.50 -17.53 13.23
CA THR A 73 16.69 -18.33 12.87
C THR A 73 17.86 -18.34 13.84
N ASP A 74 17.77 -17.75 15.03
CA ASP A 74 18.87 -17.86 16.02
C ASP A 74 18.37 -18.26 17.41
N LEU A 75 18.18 -19.57 17.60
CA LEU A 75 18.30 -20.24 18.90
C LEU A 75 19.00 -21.60 18.68
N PRO A 76 20.34 -21.63 18.51
CA PRO A 76 21.09 -22.84 18.78
C PRO A 76 21.10 -23.08 20.31
N ASN A 77 20.58 -24.25 20.69
CA ASN A 77 20.59 -24.80 22.05
C ASN A 77 22.00 -25.27 22.46
#